data_AF-A0A956UGZ9-F1
#
_entry.id   AF-A0A956UGZ9-F1
#
_cell.length_a   1.000
_cell.length_b   1.000
_cell.length_c   1.000
_cell.angle_alpha   90.00
_cell.angle_beta   90.00
_cell.angle_gamma   90.00
#
_symmetry.space_group_name_H-M   'P 1'
#
loop_
_entity.id
_entity.type
_entity.pdbx_description
1 polymer ?
#
loop_
_entity_poly.entity_id
_entity_poly.type
_entity_poly.pdbx_seq_one_letter_code
_entity_poly.pdbx_strand_id
1 'polypeptide(L)'
;MTATDARSTTHRGPERPGGQGLDPNQEESGNRAIEFLLTTPEGEAWTDFVATHRSGPNGGAYEAWSRRGMVRWTRHYAEAGGYEYRVVEVVGQDPLAAQDYRALNTLQDQLEAAGSDDPGSAFIEPEVTTYPYAYERIAQLFDSPNAPDLVVNPRSFAYGRQPGQHGGLDVVQARAPLVFSGPGVKAGAVVDAEARAVDIAPTIARLLAMPLIDGRDGSGRSSSQRGVPPDVYFKRQDGRVLEAVLDDDTGKPERVYILLLDGQSHMELTHRLETESDSLPHLRSLIGRGTMLHYGRISNFPSITWPSHNAIGTACWSGHHDIVNPTYYLRESKQTVSPQGQQFDSARFLGDEVETLFEAVHRAFGPWDGAMGGAFTASINEPCVRGADHGALERQLVGDREWLKELTRETEVDISPRWADELQRHGHHLIGLTDNRALAQARQLFLDSTHPAPKLVYHEFSLPDGASHDYGPHHPGAREALDETDIRIGRILNLLDDKDLFESTLFVITADHGMAVQNVELNANPARLPE
;
A
#
# COMPACT_ATOMS: atom_id res chain seq x y z
N MET A 1 44.59 -10.79 29.79
CA MET A 1 43.25 -11.42 29.83
C MET A 1 42.42 -10.71 28.79
N THR A 2 42.08 -11.45 27.73
CA THR A 2 41.39 -10.99 26.53
C THR A 2 39.97 -10.55 26.86
N ALA A 3 39.62 -9.32 26.45
CA ALA A 3 38.25 -8.86 26.36
C ALA A 3 37.59 -9.57 25.15
N THR A 4 37.06 -10.75 25.41
CA THR A 4 36.10 -11.43 24.53
C THR A 4 34.81 -11.57 25.31
N ASP A 5 34.09 -10.47 25.46
CA ASP A 5 32.67 -10.51 25.84
C ASP A 5 31.95 -9.22 25.41
N ALA A 6 31.68 -9.10 24.11
CA ALA A 6 30.80 -8.08 23.54
C ALA A 6 30.35 -8.47 22.11
N ARG A 7 29.90 -9.71 21.92
CA ARG A 7 28.93 -10.01 20.86
C ARG A 7 27.58 -10.14 21.57
N SER A 8 27.00 -9.00 21.94
CA SER A 8 25.59 -8.96 22.33
C SER A 8 24.79 -9.48 21.14
N THR A 9 24.26 -10.68 21.29
CA THR A 9 23.21 -11.25 20.45
C THR A 9 21.97 -10.35 20.58
N THR A 10 21.84 -9.31 19.74
CA THR A 10 20.75 -8.33 19.86
C THR A 10 19.48 -8.85 19.19
N HIS A 11 18.94 -9.92 19.76
CA HIS A 11 17.58 -10.35 19.47
C HIS A 11 16.60 -9.22 19.80
N ARG A 12 15.67 -8.91 18.89
CA ARG A 12 14.69 -7.83 19.00
C ARG A 12 13.28 -8.37 18.79
N GLY A 13 12.44 -8.24 19.82
CA GLY A 13 11.00 -8.33 19.68
C GLY A 13 10.39 -7.06 19.09
N PRO A 14 9.06 -6.90 19.16
CA PRO A 14 8.34 -5.69 18.80
C PRO A 14 8.99 -4.40 19.29
N GLU A 15 9.02 -3.37 18.43
CA GLU A 15 9.59 -2.06 18.77
C GLU A 15 8.80 -1.36 19.89
N ARG A 16 7.46 -1.46 19.87
CA ARG A 16 6.57 -0.85 20.87
C ARG A 16 5.66 -1.90 21.52
N PRO A 17 6.11 -2.54 22.61
CA PRO A 17 5.32 -3.53 23.33
C PRO A 17 4.06 -2.91 23.97
N GLY A 18 2.92 -3.54 23.77
CA GLY A 18 1.59 -3.13 24.23
C GLY A 18 0.61 -4.29 24.41
N GLY A 19 1.10 -5.53 24.51
CA GLY A 19 0.27 -6.73 24.65
C GLY A 19 -0.21 -7.32 23.32
N GLN A 20 0.45 -6.98 22.21
CA GLN A 20 0.29 -7.62 20.91
C GLN A 20 0.99 -8.98 20.85
N GLY A 21 0.54 -9.83 19.91
CA GLY A 21 0.94 -11.23 19.88
C GLY A 21 0.23 -12.04 20.97
N LEU A 22 0.55 -13.32 21.07
CA LEU A 22 -0.16 -14.21 21.99
C LEU A 22 0.32 -14.01 23.44
N ASP A 23 -0.60 -13.61 24.32
CA ASP A 23 -0.34 -13.44 25.76
C ASP A 23 0.10 -14.79 26.38
N PRO A 24 1.21 -14.82 27.15
CA PRO A 24 1.65 -16.04 27.84
C PRO A 24 0.60 -16.66 28.77
N ASN A 25 -0.32 -15.86 29.32
CA ASN A 25 -1.43 -16.32 30.15
C ASN A 25 -2.62 -16.86 29.32
N GLN A 26 -2.61 -16.67 28.01
CA GLN A 26 -3.63 -17.17 27.07
C GLN A 26 -3.05 -18.21 26.10
N GLU A 27 -1.85 -18.71 26.36
CA GLU A 27 -1.14 -19.62 25.45
C GLU A 27 -1.96 -20.87 25.08
N GLU A 28 -2.63 -21.51 26.04
CA GLU A 28 -3.47 -22.68 25.76
C GLU A 28 -4.63 -22.34 24.82
N SER A 29 -5.34 -21.23 25.08
CA SER A 29 -6.46 -20.78 24.25
C SER A 29 -6.01 -20.37 22.85
N GLY A 30 -4.88 -19.66 22.74
CA GLY A 30 -4.31 -19.27 21.46
C GLY A 30 -3.85 -20.46 20.64
N ASN A 31 -3.21 -21.45 21.28
CA ASN A 31 -2.81 -22.70 20.60
C ASN A 31 -4.03 -23.47 20.07
N ARG A 32 -5.11 -23.55 20.85
CA ARG A 32 -6.38 -24.13 20.40
C ARG A 32 -7.01 -23.35 19.25
N ALA A 33 -6.93 -22.02 19.28
CA ALA A 33 -7.42 -21.18 18.20
C ALA A 33 -6.63 -21.41 16.91
N ILE A 34 -5.29 -21.46 16.97
CA ILE A 34 -4.43 -21.79 15.83
C ILE A 34 -4.78 -23.17 15.27
N GLU A 35 -4.90 -24.19 16.12
CA GLU A 35 -5.33 -25.53 15.70
C GLU A 35 -6.69 -25.49 15.00
N PHE A 36 -7.70 -24.86 15.63
CA PHE A 36 -9.04 -24.76 15.08
C PHE A 36 -9.08 -24.08 13.69
N LEU A 37 -8.38 -22.95 13.56
CA LEU A 37 -8.30 -22.17 12.32
C LEU A 37 -7.61 -22.91 11.18
N LEU A 38 -6.84 -23.97 11.48
CA LEU A 38 -6.09 -24.74 10.48
C LEU A 38 -6.65 -26.14 10.23
N THR A 39 -7.31 -26.77 11.20
CA THR A 39 -7.63 -28.21 11.13
C THR A 39 -9.11 -28.55 11.04
N THR A 40 -10.01 -27.58 11.19
CA THR A 40 -11.43 -27.78 10.89
C THR A 40 -11.67 -27.87 9.39
N PRO A 41 -12.78 -28.46 8.91
CA PRO A 41 -13.08 -28.47 7.47
C PRO A 41 -13.11 -27.06 6.85
N GLU A 42 -13.62 -26.08 7.59
CA GLU A 42 -13.61 -24.66 7.18
C GLU A 42 -12.19 -24.09 7.20
N GLY A 43 -11.43 -24.30 8.28
CA GLY A 43 -10.04 -23.86 8.39
C GLY A 43 -9.13 -24.44 7.31
N GLU A 44 -9.29 -25.74 7.01
CA GLU A 44 -8.57 -26.41 5.92
C GLU A 44 -8.91 -25.78 4.57
N ALA A 45 -10.18 -25.46 4.31
CA ALA A 45 -10.60 -24.86 3.05
C ALA A 45 -10.18 -23.39 2.89
N TRP A 46 -10.12 -22.62 3.98
CA TRP A 46 -9.99 -21.15 3.90
C TRP A 46 -8.63 -20.62 4.32
N THR A 47 -7.98 -21.22 5.31
CA THR A 47 -6.78 -20.69 5.94
C THR A 47 -5.54 -21.33 5.34
N ASP A 48 -4.57 -20.50 4.96
CA ASP A 48 -3.25 -20.97 4.57
C ASP A 48 -2.33 -21.06 5.80
N PHE A 49 -2.15 -19.94 6.50
CA PHE A 49 -1.39 -19.91 7.75
C PHE A 49 -1.97 -18.93 8.78
N VAL A 50 -1.63 -19.18 10.04
CA VAL A 50 -1.86 -18.28 11.17
C VAL A 50 -0.51 -17.84 11.73
N ALA A 51 -0.28 -16.54 11.82
CA ALA A 51 0.95 -15.97 12.37
C ALA A 51 0.73 -15.28 13.72
N THR A 52 1.77 -15.27 14.55
CA THR A 52 1.75 -14.57 15.85
C THR A 52 3.16 -14.18 16.29
N HIS A 53 3.26 -13.34 17.30
CA HIS A 53 4.48 -13.13 18.09
C HIS A 53 4.27 -13.74 19.48
N ARG A 54 5.25 -14.49 19.97
CA ARG A 54 5.27 -14.96 21.36
C ARG A 54 6.34 -14.24 22.14
N SER A 55 5.92 -13.56 23.20
CA SER A 55 6.85 -12.95 24.15
C SER A 55 7.74 -13.99 24.82
N GLY A 56 9.00 -13.64 25.03
CA GLY A 56 9.97 -14.53 25.67
C GLY A 56 11.28 -13.82 25.99
N PRO A 57 12.24 -14.52 26.64
CA PRO A 57 13.55 -13.96 26.94
C PRO A 57 14.21 -13.37 25.69
N ASN A 58 14.86 -12.21 25.85
CA ASN A 58 15.56 -11.49 24.78
C ASN A 58 14.68 -11.01 23.60
N GLY A 59 13.35 -10.91 23.75
CA GLY A 59 12.47 -10.32 22.72
C GLY A 59 11.43 -11.26 22.12
N GLY A 60 11.46 -12.55 22.46
CA GLY A 60 10.46 -13.52 21.97
C GLY A 60 10.59 -13.83 20.47
N ALA A 61 9.77 -14.71 19.93
CA ALA A 61 9.89 -15.13 18.53
C ALA A 61 8.59 -14.92 17.75
N TYR A 62 8.73 -14.75 16.44
CA TYR A 62 7.62 -14.74 15.51
C TYR A 62 7.38 -16.14 14.98
N GLU A 63 6.13 -16.47 14.71
CA GLU A 63 5.73 -17.79 14.25
C GLU A 63 4.71 -17.68 13.12
N ALA A 64 4.74 -18.63 12.21
CA ALA A 64 3.68 -18.89 11.26
C ALA A 64 3.39 -20.39 11.22
N TRP A 65 2.12 -20.73 11.41
CA TRP A 65 1.60 -22.09 11.51
C TRP A 65 0.68 -22.39 10.34
N SER A 66 0.87 -23.51 9.68
CA SER A 66 0.04 -23.98 8.57
C SER A 66 -0.24 -25.48 8.69
N ARG A 67 -1.12 -25.99 7.84
CA ARG A 67 -1.32 -27.45 7.66
C ARG A 67 -0.06 -28.18 7.19
N ARG A 68 0.83 -27.48 6.46
CA ARG A 68 2.08 -27.99 5.87
C ARG A 68 3.22 -28.06 6.89
N GLY A 69 3.15 -27.24 7.93
CA GLY A 69 4.16 -27.12 8.97
C GLY A 69 4.19 -25.74 9.63
N MET A 70 5.25 -25.47 10.37
CA MET A 70 5.47 -24.24 11.11
C MET A 70 6.90 -23.74 10.91
N VAL A 71 7.04 -22.42 10.89
CA VAL A 71 8.33 -21.73 11.03
C VAL A 71 8.29 -20.80 12.24
N ARG A 72 9.41 -20.74 12.96
CA ARG A 72 9.68 -19.76 14.02
C ARG A 72 10.96 -19.01 13.68
N TRP A 73 10.92 -17.68 13.78
CA TRP A 73 12.08 -16.83 13.48
C TRP A 73 12.24 -15.69 14.48
N THR A 74 13.42 -15.10 14.45
CA THR A 74 13.86 -14.00 15.33
C THR A 74 14.41 -12.85 14.50
N ARG A 75 14.25 -11.62 14.98
CA ARG A 75 14.73 -10.40 14.32
C ARG A 75 15.97 -9.86 15.03
N HIS A 76 16.97 -9.42 14.28
CA HIS A 76 18.22 -8.84 14.79
C HIS A 76 18.59 -7.59 14.00
N TYR A 77 19.42 -6.72 14.54
CA TYR A 77 19.98 -5.62 13.74
C TYR A 77 20.98 -6.16 12.73
N ALA A 78 20.82 -5.79 11.47
CA ALA A 78 21.79 -6.14 10.44
C ALA A 78 23.04 -5.24 10.57
N GLU A 79 24.22 -5.77 10.24
CA GLU A 79 25.48 -5.01 10.26
C GLU A 79 25.44 -3.78 9.34
N ALA A 80 24.73 -3.89 8.22
CA ALA A 80 24.60 -2.83 7.21
C ALA A 80 23.46 -1.82 7.50
N GLY A 81 22.77 -1.92 8.64
CA GLY A 81 21.56 -1.13 8.94
C GLY A 81 20.27 -1.90 8.64
N GLY A 82 19.16 -1.49 9.29
CA GLY A 82 17.89 -2.24 9.25
C GLY A 82 17.90 -3.54 10.07
N TYR A 83 17.09 -4.50 9.64
CA TYR A 83 16.87 -5.78 10.33
C TYR A 83 17.29 -7.00 9.48
N GLU A 84 17.79 -8.03 10.15
CA GLU A 84 17.95 -9.38 9.61
C GLU A 84 17.02 -10.36 10.33
N TYR A 85 16.56 -11.39 9.62
CA TYR A 85 15.63 -12.39 10.13
C TYR A 85 16.28 -13.78 10.12
N ARG A 86 16.31 -14.43 11.29
CA ARG A 86 16.90 -15.75 11.46
C ARG A 86 15.83 -16.76 11.87
N VAL A 87 15.61 -17.74 11.01
CA VAL A 87 14.84 -18.94 11.34
C VAL A 87 15.54 -19.70 12.46
N VAL A 88 14.78 -20.02 13.51
CA VAL A 88 15.28 -20.76 14.69
C VAL A 88 14.65 -22.14 14.82
N GLU A 89 13.49 -22.38 14.21
CA GLU A 89 12.83 -23.68 14.22
C GLU A 89 11.93 -23.83 12.99
N VAL A 90 11.89 -25.05 12.46
CA VAL A 90 10.94 -25.48 11.43
C VAL A 90 10.41 -26.85 11.82
N VAL A 91 9.09 -27.04 11.76
CA VAL A 91 8.42 -28.33 11.96
C VAL A 91 7.61 -28.65 10.71
N GLY A 92 7.89 -29.76 10.03
CA GLY A 92 7.29 -30.04 8.73
C GLY A 92 7.91 -29.14 7.64
N GLN A 93 7.10 -28.32 7.00
CA GLN A 93 7.53 -27.31 6.03
C GLN A 93 7.47 -25.90 6.61
N ASP A 94 8.36 -25.01 6.15
CA ASP A 94 8.24 -23.57 6.40
C ASP A 94 7.20 -22.98 5.42
N PRO A 95 6.03 -22.53 5.89
CA PRO A 95 4.99 -21.97 5.03
C PRO A 95 5.39 -20.66 4.34
N LEU A 96 6.47 -20.02 4.79
CA LEU A 96 6.96 -18.72 4.32
C LEU A 96 8.30 -18.84 3.57
N ALA A 97 8.74 -20.04 3.20
CA ALA A 97 10.03 -20.26 2.57
C ALA A 97 10.15 -19.60 1.18
N ALA A 98 9.06 -19.60 0.40
CA ALA A 98 9.01 -18.94 -0.90
C ALA A 98 8.75 -17.44 -0.72
N GLN A 99 9.74 -16.60 -1.00
CA GLN A 99 9.65 -15.13 -0.86
C GLN A 99 10.15 -14.38 -2.10
N ASP A 100 10.20 -15.03 -3.27
CA ASP A 100 10.61 -14.37 -4.51
C ASP A 100 9.54 -13.35 -4.96
N TYR A 101 9.88 -12.07 -4.95
CA TYR A 101 9.00 -10.99 -5.38
C TYR A 101 8.73 -10.96 -6.89
N ARG A 102 9.43 -11.79 -7.69
CA ARG A 102 9.32 -11.83 -9.15
C ARG A 102 8.38 -12.92 -9.66
N ALA A 103 8.02 -13.88 -8.82
CA ALA A 103 7.17 -15.00 -9.22
C ALA A 103 5.72 -14.57 -9.49
N LEU A 104 5.00 -15.31 -10.34
CA LEU A 104 3.59 -15.03 -10.68
C LEU A 104 3.38 -13.62 -11.27
N ASN A 105 4.34 -13.13 -12.09
CA ASN A 105 4.33 -11.76 -12.61
C ASN A 105 3.33 -11.56 -13.73
N THR A 106 3.18 -12.55 -14.59
CA THR A 106 2.31 -12.47 -15.77
C THR A 106 1.01 -13.26 -15.58
N LEU A 107 0.02 -12.98 -16.41
CA LEU A 107 -1.23 -13.74 -16.43
C LEU A 107 -0.96 -15.23 -16.66
N GLN A 108 -0.06 -15.53 -17.61
CA GLN A 108 0.31 -16.90 -17.95
C GLN A 108 0.94 -17.64 -16.75
N ASP A 109 1.84 -17.00 -16.01
CA ASP A 109 2.43 -17.59 -14.80
C ASP A 109 1.35 -17.96 -13.76
N GLN A 110 0.34 -17.10 -13.60
CA GLN A 110 -0.75 -17.30 -12.64
C GLN A 110 -1.70 -18.43 -13.09
N LEU A 111 -2.03 -18.50 -14.38
CA LEU A 111 -2.82 -19.59 -14.97
C LEU A 111 -2.12 -20.93 -14.82
N GLU A 112 -0.82 -20.98 -15.13
CA GLU A 112 0.00 -22.19 -14.98
C GLU A 112 0.10 -22.65 -13.53
N ALA A 113 0.29 -21.71 -12.59
CA ALA A 113 0.34 -22.02 -11.16
C ALA A 113 -1.02 -22.53 -10.64
N ALA A 114 -2.13 -21.98 -11.14
CA ALA A 114 -3.48 -22.45 -10.80
C ALA A 114 -3.86 -23.77 -11.49
N GLY A 115 -3.14 -24.16 -12.54
CA GLY A 115 -3.55 -25.29 -13.40
C GLY A 115 -4.89 -25.04 -14.10
N SER A 116 -5.19 -23.78 -14.43
CA SER A 116 -6.45 -23.35 -15.07
C SER A 116 -6.17 -22.59 -16.37
N ASP A 117 -7.03 -22.76 -17.37
CA ASP A 117 -7.05 -21.92 -18.58
C ASP A 117 -8.02 -20.74 -18.46
N ASP A 118 -8.81 -20.69 -17.39
CA ASP A 118 -9.77 -19.63 -17.11
C ASP A 118 -9.25 -18.72 -15.98
N PRO A 119 -8.95 -17.44 -16.27
CA PRO A 119 -8.47 -16.50 -15.27
C PRO A 119 -9.51 -16.23 -14.18
N GLY A 120 -10.81 -16.32 -14.49
CA GLY A 120 -11.89 -16.14 -13.52
C GLY A 120 -11.99 -17.25 -12.45
N SER A 121 -11.22 -18.33 -12.62
CA SER A 121 -11.15 -19.46 -11.69
C SER A 121 -9.71 -19.94 -11.45
N ALA A 122 -8.73 -19.07 -11.68
CA ALA A 122 -7.31 -19.35 -11.48
C ALA A 122 -6.92 -19.29 -9.99
N PHE A 123 -7.35 -20.30 -9.24
CA PHE A 123 -7.11 -20.42 -7.80
C PHE A 123 -5.71 -20.99 -7.52
N ILE A 124 -4.80 -20.11 -7.10
CA ILE A 124 -3.40 -20.48 -6.81
C ILE A 124 -3.28 -21.02 -5.39
N GLU A 125 -2.86 -22.28 -5.27
CA GLU A 125 -2.69 -22.95 -3.98
C GLU A 125 -1.41 -22.50 -3.24
N PRO A 126 -1.38 -22.56 -1.90
CA PRO A 126 -0.24 -22.11 -1.10
C PRO A 126 1.10 -22.80 -1.40
N GLU A 127 1.10 -24.00 -1.98
CA GLU A 127 2.30 -24.75 -2.35
C GLU A 127 3.04 -24.14 -3.53
N VAL A 128 2.37 -23.34 -4.35
CA VAL A 128 2.91 -22.74 -5.58
C VAL A 128 2.87 -21.21 -5.57
N THR A 129 2.47 -20.61 -4.45
CA THR A 129 2.53 -19.16 -4.23
C THR A 129 3.83 -18.74 -3.54
N THR A 130 4.00 -17.44 -3.36
CA THR A 130 5.16 -16.81 -2.71
C THR A 130 4.70 -15.64 -1.85
N TYR A 131 5.46 -15.35 -0.80
CA TYR A 131 5.18 -14.33 0.21
C TYR A 131 6.38 -13.39 0.31
N PRO A 132 6.52 -12.41 -0.60
CA PRO A 132 7.69 -11.55 -0.64
C PRO A 132 7.88 -10.80 0.68
N TYR A 133 9.10 -10.89 1.24
CA TYR A 133 9.48 -10.27 2.51
C TYR A 133 8.62 -10.71 3.70
N ALA A 134 8.13 -11.95 3.70
CA ALA A 134 7.19 -12.45 4.72
C ALA A 134 7.66 -12.19 6.16
N TYR A 135 8.92 -12.49 6.47
CA TYR A 135 9.44 -12.29 7.83
C TYR A 135 9.44 -10.81 8.23
N GLU A 136 9.77 -9.90 7.30
CA GLU A 136 9.75 -8.46 7.52
C GLU A 136 8.31 -7.94 7.68
N ARG A 137 7.45 -8.25 6.70
CA ARG A 137 6.07 -7.76 6.63
C ARG A 137 5.20 -8.27 7.78
N ILE A 138 5.44 -9.49 8.27
CA ILE A 138 4.79 -10.00 9.48
C ILE A 138 5.39 -9.35 10.73
N ALA A 139 6.72 -9.33 10.87
CA ALA A 139 7.35 -8.82 12.10
C ALA A 139 7.05 -7.33 12.33
N GLN A 140 7.05 -6.51 11.26
CA GLN A 140 6.75 -5.09 11.34
C GLN A 140 5.33 -4.86 11.88
N LEU A 141 4.36 -5.71 11.52
CA LEU A 141 2.97 -5.52 11.93
C LEU A 141 2.87 -5.49 13.46
N PHE A 142 3.59 -6.40 14.12
CA PHE A 142 3.68 -6.48 15.58
C PHE A 142 4.46 -5.34 16.23
N ASP A 143 5.09 -4.42 15.50
CA ASP A 143 5.76 -3.25 16.08
C ASP A 143 4.78 -2.19 16.60
N SER A 144 3.50 -2.28 16.24
CA SER A 144 2.45 -1.46 16.83
C SER A 144 1.84 -2.15 18.05
N PRO A 145 1.54 -1.42 19.13
CA PRO A 145 0.72 -1.94 20.23
C PRO A 145 -0.72 -2.28 19.80
N ASN A 146 -1.15 -1.83 18.61
CA ASN A 146 -2.46 -2.10 18.03
C ASN A 146 -2.53 -3.41 17.23
N ALA A 147 -1.39 -4.08 17.01
CA ALA A 147 -1.33 -5.32 16.25
C ALA A 147 -2.14 -6.44 16.90
N PRO A 148 -2.70 -7.41 16.15
CA PRO A 148 -3.57 -8.44 16.72
C PRO A 148 -2.80 -9.46 17.57
N ASP A 149 -3.52 -10.36 18.24
CA ASP A 149 -2.91 -11.50 18.93
C ASP A 149 -2.51 -12.59 17.92
N LEU A 150 -3.40 -12.84 16.95
CA LEU A 150 -3.22 -13.75 15.83
C LEU A 150 -3.49 -13.04 14.52
N VAL A 151 -2.71 -13.35 13.49
CA VAL A 151 -2.94 -12.92 12.10
C VAL A 151 -3.36 -14.15 11.31
N VAL A 152 -4.56 -14.12 10.72
CA VAL A 152 -5.05 -15.20 9.87
C VAL A 152 -4.84 -14.80 8.42
N ASN A 153 -3.99 -15.53 7.70
CA ASN A 153 -3.81 -15.36 6.27
C ASN A 153 -4.65 -16.41 5.52
N PRO A 154 -5.68 -15.99 4.75
CA PRO A 154 -6.44 -16.92 3.95
C PRO A 154 -5.61 -17.48 2.79
N ARG A 155 -6.06 -18.59 2.19
CA ARG A 155 -5.65 -18.93 0.83
C ARG A 155 -6.02 -17.78 -0.10
N SER A 156 -5.26 -17.56 -1.17
CA SER A 156 -5.39 -16.37 -2.02
C SER A 156 -6.80 -16.16 -2.62
N PHE A 157 -7.59 -17.23 -2.71
CA PHE A 157 -8.92 -17.27 -3.30
C PHE A 157 -10.04 -17.57 -2.30
N ALA A 158 -9.75 -17.57 -1.00
CA ALA A 158 -10.69 -17.96 0.05
C ALA A 158 -10.95 -16.84 1.07
N TYR A 159 -11.37 -15.67 0.57
CA TYR A 159 -11.77 -14.56 1.42
C TYR A 159 -13.08 -13.91 0.93
N GLY A 160 -14.08 -13.85 1.82
CA GLY A 160 -15.32 -13.12 1.57
C GLY A 160 -16.29 -13.78 0.59
N ARG A 161 -17.12 -12.94 -0.03
CA ARG A 161 -18.21 -13.33 -0.97
C ARG A 161 -18.15 -12.59 -2.32
N GLN A 162 -17.19 -11.70 -2.46
CA GLN A 162 -17.00 -10.89 -3.65
C GLN A 162 -16.04 -11.60 -4.61
N PRO A 163 -16.29 -11.58 -5.93
CA PRO A 163 -15.42 -12.25 -6.90
C PRO A 163 -13.96 -11.78 -6.91
N GLY A 164 -13.67 -10.53 -6.47
CA GLY A 164 -12.32 -10.06 -6.19
C GLY A 164 -12.13 -9.71 -4.72
N GLN A 165 -10.98 -10.06 -4.16
CA GLN A 165 -10.56 -9.64 -2.82
C GLN A 165 -9.04 -9.50 -2.71
N HIS A 166 -8.62 -8.87 -1.61
CA HIS A 166 -7.24 -8.56 -1.26
C HIS A 166 -7.06 -8.61 0.27
N GLY A 167 -5.84 -8.31 0.75
CA GLY A 167 -5.48 -8.27 2.17
C GLY A 167 -4.49 -9.35 2.61
N GLY A 168 -4.28 -10.38 1.78
CA GLY A 168 -3.32 -11.45 2.01
C GLY A 168 -1.85 -11.04 1.96
N LEU A 169 -0.97 -11.91 2.43
CA LEU A 169 0.48 -11.72 2.38
C LEU A 169 1.06 -12.06 0.99
N ASP A 170 0.39 -12.92 0.22
CA ASP A 170 0.88 -13.47 -1.04
C ASP A 170 1.15 -12.39 -2.09
N VAL A 171 1.98 -12.73 -3.07
CA VAL A 171 2.40 -11.80 -4.12
C VAL A 171 1.26 -11.30 -5.02
N VAL A 172 0.18 -12.08 -5.20
CA VAL A 172 -0.92 -11.70 -6.10
C VAL A 172 -1.71 -10.55 -5.48
N GLN A 173 -2.04 -10.67 -4.20
CA GLN A 173 -2.75 -9.62 -3.46
C GLN A 173 -1.83 -8.45 -3.07
N ALA A 174 -0.52 -8.68 -2.91
CA ALA A 174 0.40 -7.65 -2.47
C ALA A 174 1.10 -6.87 -3.59
N ARG A 175 1.09 -7.32 -4.85
CA ARG A 175 1.81 -6.65 -5.94
C ARG A 175 0.94 -5.58 -6.62
N ALA A 176 1.39 -4.34 -6.50
CA ALA A 176 0.86 -3.17 -7.19
C ALA A 176 1.82 -2.69 -8.29
N PRO A 177 1.34 -2.00 -9.34
CA PRO A 177 2.21 -1.36 -10.31
C PRO A 177 2.99 -0.20 -9.67
N LEU A 178 4.14 0.14 -10.25
CA LEU A 178 4.89 1.34 -9.87
C LEU A 178 5.58 1.96 -11.09
N VAL A 179 5.29 3.24 -11.31
CA VAL A 179 5.88 4.05 -12.38
C VAL A 179 6.22 5.42 -11.83
N PHE A 180 7.41 5.91 -12.15
CA PHE A 180 7.78 7.32 -11.97
C PHE A 180 7.91 7.96 -13.36
N SER A 181 7.38 9.15 -13.57
CA SER A 181 7.43 9.85 -14.86
C SER A 181 7.58 11.35 -14.68
N GLY A 182 8.63 11.96 -15.23
CA GLY A 182 8.88 13.39 -15.13
C GLY A 182 10.37 13.70 -14.91
N PRO A 183 10.72 14.95 -14.57
CA PRO A 183 12.11 15.35 -14.35
C PRO A 183 12.80 14.52 -13.26
N GLY A 184 14.08 14.19 -13.48
CA GLY A 184 14.90 13.41 -12.56
C GLY A 184 14.73 11.89 -12.69
N VAL A 185 13.96 11.42 -13.66
CA VAL A 185 13.61 9.99 -13.86
C VAL A 185 14.03 9.55 -15.26
N LYS A 186 14.53 8.31 -15.40
CA LYS A 186 14.87 7.74 -16.70
C LYS A 186 13.62 7.63 -17.57
N ALA A 187 13.67 8.14 -18.79
CA ALA A 187 12.54 8.12 -19.71
C ALA A 187 12.48 6.83 -20.54
N GLY A 188 11.29 6.26 -20.71
CA GLY A 188 11.02 5.08 -21.53
C GLY A 188 11.69 3.79 -21.03
N ALA A 189 12.01 3.73 -19.74
CA ALA A 189 12.75 2.62 -19.15
C ALA A 189 11.82 1.60 -18.47
N VAL A 190 12.19 0.33 -18.55
CA VAL A 190 11.65 -0.75 -17.72
C VAL A 190 12.81 -1.31 -16.92
N VAL A 191 12.70 -1.34 -15.60
CA VAL A 191 13.80 -1.74 -14.72
C VAL A 191 13.41 -2.91 -13.81
N ASP A 192 14.35 -3.83 -13.66
CA ASP A 192 14.29 -4.90 -12.67
C ASP A 192 14.85 -4.36 -11.34
N ALA A 193 13.97 -3.86 -10.48
CA ALA A 193 14.32 -3.37 -9.16
C ALA A 193 13.36 -3.94 -8.11
N GLU A 194 13.91 -4.30 -6.96
CA GLU A 194 13.11 -4.58 -5.77
C GLU A 194 12.53 -3.27 -5.23
N ALA A 195 11.20 -3.24 -5.06
CA ALA A 195 10.48 -2.11 -4.52
C ALA A 195 9.37 -2.52 -3.57
N ARG A 196 9.20 -1.71 -2.53
CA ARG A 196 8.15 -1.81 -1.51
C ARG A 196 7.33 -0.52 -1.49
N ALA A 197 6.11 -0.57 -0.99
CA ALA A 197 5.25 0.62 -0.86
C ALA A 197 5.95 1.77 -0.08
N VAL A 198 6.70 1.43 0.96
CA VAL A 198 7.45 2.38 1.78
C VAL A 198 8.60 3.09 1.04
N ASP A 199 9.02 2.59 -0.12
CA ASP A 199 10.12 3.17 -0.91
C ASP A 199 9.66 4.38 -1.76
N ILE A 200 8.35 4.59 -1.90
CA ILE A 200 7.80 5.65 -2.76
C ILE A 200 8.09 7.04 -2.20
N ALA A 201 7.70 7.33 -0.95
CA ALA A 201 7.91 8.64 -0.33
C ALA A 201 9.39 9.07 -0.25
N PRO A 202 10.37 8.21 0.11
CA PRO A 202 11.79 8.54 0.07
C PRO A 202 12.29 8.85 -1.35
N THR A 203 11.81 8.11 -2.35
CA THR A 203 12.15 8.36 -3.76
C THR A 203 11.62 9.71 -4.22
N ILE A 204 10.37 10.06 -3.85
CA ILE A 204 9.80 11.38 -4.10
C ILE A 204 10.61 12.48 -3.41
N ALA A 205 10.98 12.29 -2.13
CA ALA A 205 11.76 13.26 -1.37
C ALA A 205 13.14 13.51 -2.00
N ARG A 206 13.81 12.45 -2.49
CA ARG A 206 15.06 12.54 -3.25
C ARG A 206 14.89 13.33 -4.55
N LEU A 207 13.84 13.05 -5.32
CA LEU A 207 13.57 13.74 -6.58
C LEU A 207 13.26 15.23 -6.36
N LEU A 208 12.44 15.56 -5.36
CA LEU A 208 12.17 16.94 -4.93
C LEU A 208 13.38 17.65 -4.31
N ALA A 209 14.50 16.96 -4.09
CA ALA A 209 15.69 17.47 -3.41
C ALA A 209 15.44 17.99 -1.99
N MET A 210 14.60 17.29 -1.24
CA MET A 210 14.39 17.54 0.19
C MET A 210 15.69 17.25 0.97
N PRO A 211 15.95 17.95 2.10
CA PRO A 211 17.15 17.70 2.89
C PRO A 211 17.04 16.38 3.67
N LEU A 212 18.15 15.66 3.76
CA LEU A 212 18.31 14.56 4.72
C LEU A 212 18.34 15.13 6.15
N ILE A 213 17.79 14.39 7.10
CA ILE A 213 17.66 14.77 8.51
C ILE A 213 18.15 13.66 9.44
N ASP A 214 18.32 13.99 10.72
CA ASP A 214 18.61 13.01 11.78
C ASP A 214 17.33 12.26 12.20
N GLY A 215 16.67 11.64 11.22
CA GLY A 215 15.50 10.78 11.42
C GLY A 215 15.90 9.33 11.71
N ARG A 216 14.93 8.52 12.11
CA ARG A 216 15.13 7.09 12.37
C ARG A 216 15.02 6.28 11.08
N ASP A 217 16.01 5.45 10.80
CA ASP A 217 15.97 4.49 9.68
C ASP A 217 15.07 3.28 10.00
N GLY A 218 15.02 2.29 9.11
CA GLY A 218 14.25 1.07 9.27
C GLY A 218 14.66 0.21 10.48
N SER A 219 15.74 0.55 11.19
CA SER A 219 16.10 -0.07 12.49
C SER A 219 15.56 0.69 13.70
N GLY A 220 14.84 1.80 13.47
CA GLY A 220 14.33 2.70 14.50
C GLY A 220 15.40 3.56 15.18
N ARG A 221 16.62 3.61 14.63
CA ARG A 221 17.72 4.39 15.20
C ARG A 221 18.03 5.60 14.34
N SER A 222 18.23 6.75 14.98
CA SER A 222 18.62 7.97 14.28
C SER A 222 20.04 7.88 13.70
N SER A 223 20.37 8.74 12.73
CA SER A 223 21.73 8.85 12.20
C SER A 223 22.76 9.13 13.30
N SER A 224 22.45 10.02 14.25
CA SER A 224 23.27 10.31 15.43
C SER A 224 23.45 9.09 16.34
N GLN A 225 22.41 8.28 16.54
CA GLN A 225 22.50 7.05 17.34
C GLN A 225 23.34 5.97 16.64
N ARG A 226 23.38 5.96 15.31
CA ARG A 226 24.19 5.06 14.49
C ARG A 226 25.60 5.60 14.24
N GLY A 227 25.88 6.86 14.55
CA GLY A 227 27.17 7.51 14.35
C GLY A 227 27.46 7.83 12.88
N VAL A 228 26.41 8.09 12.08
CA VAL A 228 26.50 8.46 10.65
C VAL A 228 25.89 9.85 10.41
N PRO A 229 26.24 10.54 9.31
CA PRO A 229 25.54 11.76 8.91
C PRO A 229 24.04 11.52 8.63
N PRO A 230 23.20 12.58 8.66
CA PRO A 230 21.81 12.51 8.20
C PRO A 230 21.66 11.74 6.88
N ASP A 231 20.83 10.70 6.89
CA ASP A 231 20.73 9.70 5.82
C ASP A 231 19.29 9.26 5.51
N VAL A 232 18.29 9.88 6.14
CA VAL A 232 16.86 9.68 5.84
C VAL A 232 16.15 11.01 5.63
N TYR A 233 14.99 11.00 4.96
CA TYR A 233 14.20 12.21 4.66
C TYR A 233 13.09 12.48 5.67
N PHE A 234 12.65 11.47 6.42
CA PHE A 234 11.47 11.52 7.30
C PHE A 234 11.84 11.28 8.77
N LYS A 235 10.97 11.71 9.69
CA LYS A 235 11.12 11.46 11.15
C LYS A 235 11.38 9.98 11.46
N ARG A 236 10.66 9.10 10.76
CA ARG A 236 10.89 7.65 10.67
C ARG A 236 10.81 7.28 9.19
N GLN A 237 11.70 6.42 8.72
CA GLN A 237 11.74 5.96 7.34
C GLN A 237 12.15 4.49 7.31
N ASP A 238 11.23 3.62 6.93
CA ASP A 238 11.52 2.19 6.70
C ASP A 238 11.98 1.94 5.28
N GLY A 239 11.42 2.67 4.32
CA GLY A 239 11.77 2.56 2.92
C GLY A 239 13.11 3.19 2.54
N ARG A 240 13.55 2.89 1.33
CA ARG A 240 14.76 3.43 0.70
C ARG A 240 14.44 4.16 -0.59
N VAL A 241 15.40 4.95 -1.06
CA VAL A 241 15.34 5.55 -2.40
C VAL A 241 15.50 4.45 -3.45
N LEU A 242 14.64 4.45 -4.46
CA LEU A 242 14.74 3.58 -5.63
C LEU A 242 15.73 4.15 -6.65
N GLU A 243 17.03 4.01 -6.37
CA GLU A 243 18.11 4.53 -7.25
C GLU A 243 17.98 4.06 -8.72
N ALA A 244 17.36 2.90 -8.94
CA ALA A 244 17.16 2.34 -10.28
C ALA A 244 16.32 3.22 -11.22
N VAL A 245 15.45 4.10 -10.70
CA VAL A 245 14.59 4.97 -11.51
C VAL A 245 15.20 6.33 -11.81
N LEU A 246 16.25 6.73 -11.08
CA LEU A 246 16.77 8.10 -11.11
C LEU A 246 17.64 8.39 -12.35
N ASP A 247 17.49 9.59 -12.87
CA ASP A 247 18.36 10.19 -13.88
C ASP A 247 18.60 11.67 -13.54
N ASP A 248 19.69 11.94 -12.81
CA ASP A 248 20.02 13.28 -12.34
C ASP A 248 20.29 14.29 -13.49
N ASP A 249 20.54 13.82 -14.71
CA ASP A 249 20.79 14.67 -15.88
C ASP A 249 19.50 15.26 -16.49
N THR A 250 18.33 14.73 -16.10
CA THR A 250 17.02 15.16 -16.63
C THR A 250 16.33 16.25 -15.79
N GLY A 251 17.07 16.86 -14.86
CA GLY A 251 16.59 17.97 -14.03
C GLY A 251 15.87 17.52 -12.76
N LYS A 252 15.08 18.41 -12.18
CA LYS A 252 14.37 18.19 -10.92
C LYS A 252 12.93 18.66 -11.03
N PRO A 253 11.96 17.92 -10.47
CA PRO A 253 10.57 18.32 -10.49
C PRO A 253 10.33 19.49 -9.52
N GLU A 254 9.45 20.40 -9.92
CA GLU A 254 8.99 21.48 -9.04
C GLU A 254 7.86 20.99 -8.11
N ARG A 255 7.08 20.02 -8.61
CA ARG A 255 5.87 19.49 -7.98
C ARG A 255 5.68 18.00 -8.26
N VAL A 256 4.83 17.37 -7.47
CA VAL A 256 4.54 15.93 -7.52
C VAL A 256 3.04 15.69 -7.60
N TYR A 257 2.64 14.74 -8.44
CA TYR A 257 1.28 14.23 -8.52
C TYR A 257 1.30 12.70 -8.41
N ILE A 258 0.83 12.18 -7.28
CA ILE A 258 0.65 10.74 -7.07
C ILE A 258 -0.75 10.36 -7.56
N LEU A 259 -0.80 9.52 -8.59
CA LEU A 259 -1.98 8.89 -9.16
C LEU A 259 -2.08 7.48 -8.59
N LEU A 260 -2.92 7.30 -7.57
CA LEU A 260 -3.13 6.00 -6.94
C LEU A 260 -4.39 5.34 -7.50
N LEU A 261 -4.22 4.19 -8.14
CA LEU A 261 -5.27 3.37 -8.73
C LEU A 261 -5.64 2.29 -7.71
N ASP A 262 -6.60 2.54 -6.82
CA ASP A 262 -6.93 1.64 -5.70
C ASP A 262 -7.18 0.22 -6.24
N GLY A 263 -6.60 -0.80 -5.60
CA GLY A 263 -6.79 -2.21 -5.96
C GLY A 263 -6.30 -2.63 -7.35
N GLN A 264 -5.66 -1.74 -8.12
CA GLN A 264 -5.19 -2.08 -9.47
C GLN A 264 -4.04 -3.08 -9.43
N SER A 265 -4.32 -4.32 -9.85
CA SER A 265 -3.31 -5.37 -10.00
C SER A 265 -2.22 -4.96 -11.00
N HIS A 266 -0.95 -5.17 -10.62
CA HIS A 266 0.21 -5.00 -11.51
C HIS A 266 0.08 -5.86 -12.76
N MET A 267 -0.27 -7.14 -12.55
CA MET A 267 -0.39 -8.12 -13.63
C MET A 267 -1.45 -7.67 -14.64
N GLU A 268 -2.65 -7.30 -14.17
CA GLU A 268 -3.73 -6.88 -15.07
C GLU A 268 -3.35 -5.61 -15.86
N LEU A 269 -2.71 -4.63 -15.21
CA LEU A 269 -2.22 -3.43 -15.91
C LEU A 269 -1.19 -3.81 -17.00
N THR A 270 -0.16 -4.60 -16.65
CA THR A 270 0.86 -5.03 -17.63
C THR A 270 0.25 -5.84 -18.77
N HIS A 271 -0.65 -6.77 -18.48
CA HIS A 271 -1.30 -7.60 -19.48
C HIS A 271 -2.08 -6.75 -20.50
N ARG A 272 -2.84 -5.75 -20.03
CA ARG A 272 -3.55 -4.82 -20.92
C ARG A 272 -2.59 -3.95 -21.73
N LEU A 273 -1.53 -3.44 -21.10
CA LEU A 273 -0.51 -2.66 -21.80
C LEU A 273 0.19 -3.45 -22.92
N GLU A 274 0.35 -4.76 -22.76
CA GLU A 274 0.98 -5.64 -23.74
C GLU A 274 0.03 -6.11 -24.85
N THR A 275 -1.25 -6.32 -24.54
CA THR A 275 -2.21 -6.98 -25.44
C THR A 275 -3.21 -6.05 -26.11
N GLU A 276 -3.49 -4.88 -25.53
CA GLU A 276 -4.51 -3.93 -25.98
C GLU A 276 -3.87 -2.58 -26.37
N SER A 277 -3.25 -2.50 -27.56
CA SER A 277 -2.43 -1.33 -27.98
C SER A 277 -3.13 0.02 -27.92
N ASP A 278 -4.44 0.03 -28.12
CA ASP A 278 -5.25 1.25 -28.22
C ASP A 278 -5.93 1.63 -26.87
N SER A 279 -5.73 0.81 -25.83
CA SER A 279 -6.23 1.08 -24.47
C SER A 279 -5.29 1.99 -23.67
N LEU A 280 -5.84 2.64 -22.64
CA LEU A 280 -5.10 3.40 -21.62
C LEU A 280 -4.12 4.45 -22.19
N PRO A 281 -4.52 5.29 -23.17
CA PRO A 281 -3.59 6.20 -23.85
C PRO A 281 -2.87 7.17 -22.91
N HIS A 282 -3.50 7.60 -21.81
CA HIS A 282 -2.89 8.59 -20.92
C HIS A 282 -1.87 7.94 -19.96
N LEU A 283 -2.20 6.78 -19.39
CA LEU A 283 -1.25 5.96 -18.65
C LEU A 283 -0.07 5.54 -19.53
N ARG A 284 -0.32 5.11 -20.78
CA ARG A 284 0.75 4.81 -21.75
C ARG A 284 1.66 6.00 -22.00
N SER A 285 1.10 7.21 -22.13
CA SER A 285 1.88 8.43 -22.31
C SER A 285 2.84 8.66 -21.13
N LEU A 286 2.34 8.53 -19.89
CA LEU A 286 3.18 8.67 -18.70
C LEU A 286 4.24 7.55 -18.60
N ILE A 287 3.86 6.28 -18.81
CA ILE A 287 4.78 5.15 -18.77
C ILE A 287 5.88 5.30 -19.84
N GLY A 288 5.52 5.65 -21.07
CA GLY A 288 6.48 5.85 -22.15
C GLY A 288 7.46 7.01 -21.91
N ARG A 289 7.10 7.96 -21.03
CA ARG A 289 7.96 9.08 -20.62
C ARG A 289 8.69 8.85 -19.29
N GLY A 290 8.44 7.71 -18.64
CA GLY A 290 8.93 7.41 -17.30
C GLY A 290 9.72 6.10 -17.20
N THR A 291 9.89 5.67 -15.96
CA THR A 291 10.44 4.36 -15.59
C THR A 291 9.36 3.50 -14.95
N MET A 292 9.05 2.37 -15.57
CA MET A 292 8.20 1.33 -14.99
C MET A 292 9.04 0.26 -14.30
N LEU A 293 8.64 -0.17 -13.12
CA LEU A 293 9.26 -1.32 -12.45
C LEU A 293 8.63 -2.60 -12.98
N HIS A 294 9.45 -3.47 -13.57
CA HIS A 294 9.00 -4.67 -14.28
C HIS A 294 8.15 -5.61 -13.40
N TYR A 295 8.52 -5.74 -12.12
CA TYR A 295 7.83 -6.58 -11.14
C TYR A 295 6.91 -5.80 -10.19
N GLY A 296 6.64 -4.53 -10.51
CA GLY A 296 5.85 -3.63 -9.67
C GLY A 296 6.50 -3.41 -8.30
N ARG A 297 5.68 -3.32 -7.26
CA ARG A 297 6.11 -3.10 -5.87
C ARG A 297 5.24 -3.88 -4.89
N ILE A 298 5.83 -4.31 -3.77
CA ILE A 298 5.13 -5.10 -2.74
C ILE A 298 4.50 -4.21 -1.66
N SER A 299 3.23 -4.44 -1.34
CA SER A 299 2.46 -3.70 -0.31
C SER A 299 2.92 -3.99 1.11
N ASN A 300 2.45 -3.17 2.05
CA ASN A 300 2.45 -3.52 3.46
C ASN A 300 1.65 -4.83 3.72
N PHE A 301 1.73 -5.40 4.92
CA PHE A 301 0.86 -6.48 5.37
C PHE A 301 0.07 -6.05 6.62
N PRO A 302 -1.28 -6.15 6.62
CA PRO A 302 -2.16 -6.64 5.54
C PRO A 302 -2.15 -5.74 4.29
N SER A 303 -2.24 -6.33 3.09
CA SER A 303 -2.25 -5.58 1.82
C SER A 303 -3.64 -4.99 1.52
N ILE A 304 -4.02 -3.99 2.31
CA ILE A 304 -5.37 -3.41 2.33
C ILE A 304 -5.30 -1.88 2.48
N THR A 305 -6.31 -1.19 1.95
CA THR A 305 -6.39 0.28 1.73
C THR A 305 -5.73 1.14 2.80
N TRP A 306 -6.37 1.28 3.97
CA TRP A 306 -5.93 2.24 5.00
C TRP A 306 -4.47 2.07 5.47
N PRO A 307 -4.02 0.86 5.82
CA PRO A 307 -2.62 0.56 6.06
C PRO A 307 -1.70 0.88 4.86
N SER A 308 -2.07 0.48 3.65
CA SER A 308 -1.20 0.60 2.48
C SER A 308 -0.99 2.04 2.01
N HIS A 309 -2.05 2.84 2.00
CA HIS A 309 -1.99 4.26 1.65
C HIS A 309 -1.07 5.05 2.59
N ASN A 310 -1.21 4.82 3.90
CA ASN A 310 -0.34 5.46 4.88
C ASN A 310 1.10 4.95 4.77
N ALA A 311 1.32 3.70 4.36
CA ALA A 311 2.68 3.22 4.11
C ALA A 311 3.37 3.93 2.94
N ILE A 312 2.64 4.19 1.86
CA ILE A 312 3.11 5.00 0.73
C ILE A 312 3.42 6.43 1.18
N GLY A 313 2.46 7.06 1.87
CA GLY A 313 2.54 8.48 2.22
C GLY A 313 3.47 8.82 3.39
N THR A 314 3.93 7.84 4.18
CA THR A 314 4.81 8.08 5.35
C THR A 314 6.18 7.43 5.25
N ALA A 315 6.44 6.62 4.22
CA ALA A 315 7.62 5.76 4.12
C ALA A 315 7.76 4.73 5.26
N CYS A 316 6.69 4.46 6.00
CA CYS A 316 6.70 3.60 7.18
C CYS A 316 5.76 2.41 6.99
N TRP A 317 6.06 1.27 7.60
CA TRP A 317 5.13 0.15 7.61
C TRP A 317 3.96 0.37 8.57
N SER A 318 2.92 -0.46 8.46
CA SER A 318 1.67 -0.34 9.22
C SER A 318 1.84 -0.44 10.73
N GLY A 319 2.75 -1.29 11.19
CA GLY A 319 3.10 -1.38 12.60
C GLY A 319 3.94 -0.20 13.11
N HIS A 320 4.44 0.68 12.25
CA HIS A 320 5.16 1.90 12.66
C HIS A 320 4.29 3.16 12.57
N HIS A 321 3.38 3.23 11.61
CA HIS A 321 2.44 4.35 11.49
C HIS A 321 1.10 4.13 12.22
N ASP A 322 0.91 2.99 12.89
CA ASP A 322 -0.21 2.63 13.79
C ASP A 322 -1.57 2.31 13.17
N ILE A 323 -1.69 2.40 11.84
CA ILE A 323 -2.90 1.99 11.12
C ILE A 323 -2.65 0.57 10.60
N VAL A 324 -2.93 -0.41 11.47
CA VAL A 324 -2.60 -1.84 11.24
C VAL A 324 -3.67 -2.61 10.47
N ASN A 325 -4.88 -2.06 10.36
CA ASN A 325 -6.02 -2.63 9.64
C ASN A 325 -7.08 -1.53 9.39
N PRO A 326 -7.99 -1.63 8.41
CA PRO A 326 -9.13 -0.72 8.30
C PRO A 326 -10.07 -0.70 9.51
N THR A 327 -10.06 -1.77 10.31
CA THR A 327 -10.73 -1.84 11.61
C THR A 327 -9.89 -2.67 12.58
N TYR A 328 -9.64 -2.15 13.78
CA TYR A 328 -8.78 -2.81 14.78
C TYR A 328 -9.15 -2.42 16.21
N TYR A 329 -8.62 -3.18 17.17
CA TYR A 329 -8.90 -2.99 18.59
C TYR A 329 -7.76 -2.24 19.28
N LEU A 330 -8.08 -1.10 19.88
CA LEU A 330 -7.18 -0.34 20.74
C LEU A 330 -7.18 -0.98 22.14
N ARG A 331 -6.07 -1.61 22.52
CA ARG A 331 -5.94 -2.26 23.83
C ARG A 331 -5.98 -1.26 25.00
N GLU A 332 -5.37 -0.10 24.83
CA GLU A 332 -5.30 0.93 25.88
C GLU A 332 -6.69 1.45 26.27
N SER A 333 -7.52 1.80 25.28
CA SER A 333 -8.88 2.31 25.50
C SER A 333 -9.94 1.22 25.53
N LYS A 334 -9.59 -0.01 25.18
CA LYS A 334 -10.48 -1.17 25.06
C LYS A 334 -11.62 -0.97 24.05
N GLN A 335 -11.33 -0.35 22.92
CA GLN A 335 -12.32 0.02 21.90
C GLN A 335 -11.93 -0.47 20.52
N THR A 336 -12.91 -0.95 19.76
CA THR A 336 -12.76 -1.14 18.33
C THR A 336 -12.86 0.21 17.63
N VAL A 337 -11.87 0.53 16.81
CA VAL A 337 -11.85 1.70 15.94
C VAL A 337 -11.88 1.26 14.49
N SER A 338 -12.50 2.06 13.64
CA SER A 338 -12.60 1.81 12.21
C SER A 338 -12.30 3.10 11.45
N PRO A 339 -11.03 3.37 11.11
CA PRO A 339 -10.68 4.48 10.23
C PRO A 339 -11.54 4.50 8.96
N GLN A 340 -11.73 3.33 8.32
CA GLN A 340 -12.55 3.20 7.12
C GLN A 340 -14.03 3.48 7.37
N GLY A 341 -14.60 2.89 8.42
CA GLY A 341 -16.02 3.06 8.75
C GLY A 341 -16.38 4.47 9.21
N GLN A 342 -15.41 5.26 9.68
CA GLN A 342 -15.63 6.64 10.08
C GLN A 342 -15.69 7.62 8.91
N GLN A 343 -15.10 7.25 7.76
CA GLN A 343 -15.03 8.02 6.50
C GLN A 343 -14.29 9.36 6.58
N PHE A 344 -14.29 10.03 7.74
CA PHE A 344 -13.69 11.33 7.96
C PHE A 344 -12.90 11.36 9.28
N ASP A 345 -12.09 12.41 9.43
CA ASP A 345 -11.29 12.68 10.64
C ASP A 345 -10.35 11.52 10.96
N SER A 346 -9.75 10.97 9.92
CA SER A 346 -8.98 9.72 9.93
C SER A 346 -7.50 9.93 10.25
N ALA A 347 -6.99 11.14 9.99
CA ALA A 347 -5.61 11.54 10.30
C ALA A 347 -5.22 11.28 11.77
N ARG A 348 -6.20 11.33 12.69
CA ARG A 348 -6.01 11.11 14.12
C ARG A 348 -5.53 9.70 14.49
N PHE A 349 -5.69 8.72 13.60
CA PHE A 349 -5.24 7.34 13.83
C PHE A 349 -3.77 7.13 13.49
N LEU A 350 -3.17 8.07 12.77
CA LEU A 350 -1.77 8.01 12.40
C LEU A 350 -0.90 8.35 13.62
N GLY A 351 0.04 7.48 13.96
CA GLY A 351 0.92 7.67 15.12
C GLY A 351 1.80 8.93 15.01
N ASP A 352 2.08 9.57 16.13
CA ASP A 352 2.90 10.79 16.18
C ASP A 352 4.39 10.54 15.84
N GLU A 353 4.83 9.29 15.84
CA GLU A 353 6.22 8.89 15.61
C GLU A 353 6.64 8.86 14.13
N VAL A 354 5.68 9.02 13.21
CA VAL A 354 5.91 9.14 11.77
C VAL A 354 5.63 10.56 11.29
N GLU A 355 6.08 10.88 10.07
CA GLU A 355 5.82 12.13 9.36
C GLU A 355 5.22 11.78 8.00
N THR A 356 4.16 12.46 7.57
CA THR A 356 3.62 12.28 6.21
C THR A 356 4.44 13.04 5.19
N LEU A 357 4.28 12.69 3.91
CA LEU A 357 4.87 13.42 2.79
C LEU A 357 4.41 14.89 2.75
N PHE A 358 3.20 15.19 3.21
CA PHE A 358 2.69 16.56 3.36
C PHE A 358 3.50 17.36 4.39
N GLU A 359 3.64 16.81 5.60
CA GLU A 359 4.40 17.41 6.70
C GLU A 359 5.87 17.60 6.29
N ALA A 360 6.45 16.60 5.63
CA ALA A 360 7.83 16.65 5.15
C ALA A 360 8.04 17.70 4.03
N VAL A 361 7.07 17.86 3.12
CA VAL A 361 7.08 18.92 2.08
C VAL A 361 7.00 20.31 2.72
N HIS A 362 6.11 20.52 3.69
CA HIS A 362 6.04 21.79 4.42
C HIS A 362 7.32 22.09 5.18
N ARG A 363 7.94 21.09 5.81
CA ARG A 363 9.24 21.25 6.48
C ARG A 363 10.34 21.65 5.50
N ALA A 364 10.35 21.09 4.30
CA ALA A 364 11.39 21.34 3.30
C ALA A 364 11.21 22.67 2.54
N PHE A 365 9.97 23.07 2.26
CA PHE A 365 9.65 24.18 1.35
C PHE A 365 8.86 25.32 2.00
N GLY A 366 8.57 25.22 3.30
CA GLY A 366 7.76 26.15 4.06
C GLY A 366 6.25 25.82 3.99
N PRO A 367 5.51 25.95 5.10
CA PRO A 367 4.06 25.73 5.10
C PRO A 367 3.35 26.80 4.27
N TRP A 368 2.21 26.44 3.69
CA TRP A 368 1.36 27.38 2.98
C TRP A 368 0.82 28.47 3.93
N ASP A 369 0.82 29.72 3.50
CA ASP A 369 0.40 30.88 4.30
C ASP A 369 -1.11 31.21 4.19
N GLY A 370 -1.87 30.40 3.45
CA GLY A 370 -3.28 30.65 3.14
C GLY A 370 -3.50 31.58 1.94
N ALA A 371 -2.43 32.00 1.25
CA ALA A 371 -2.44 32.85 0.07
C ALA A 371 -1.45 32.32 -0.99
N MET A 372 -0.43 33.10 -1.38
CA MET A 372 0.51 32.73 -2.46
C MET A 372 1.86 32.23 -1.95
N GLY A 373 2.10 32.20 -0.64
CA GLY A 373 3.38 31.84 -0.05
C GLY A 373 3.44 30.41 0.47
N GLY A 374 4.62 29.78 0.37
CA GLY A 374 4.86 28.43 0.88
C GLY A 374 4.39 27.31 -0.06
N ALA A 375 4.55 26.06 0.39
CA ALA A 375 4.14 24.89 -0.36
C ALA A 375 2.69 24.53 -0.06
N PHE A 376 1.81 24.73 -1.03
CA PHE A 376 0.43 24.25 -0.98
C PHE A 376 0.36 22.76 -1.36
N THR A 377 -0.38 21.97 -0.58
CA THR A 377 -0.44 20.52 -0.76
C THR A 377 -1.87 19.97 -0.67
N ALA A 378 -2.17 18.89 -1.41
CA ALA A 378 -3.52 18.35 -1.51
C ALA A 378 -3.56 16.82 -1.40
N SER A 379 -4.42 16.33 -0.51
CA SER A 379 -4.89 14.94 -0.42
C SER A 379 -6.33 14.91 -0.94
N ILE A 380 -6.53 14.17 -2.05
CA ILE A 380 -7.79 14.13 -2.80
C ILE A 380 -8.31 12.71 -2.77
N ASN A 381 -9.44 12.52 -2.09
CA ASN A 381 -10.05 11.23 -1.81
C ASN A 381 -9.11 10.23 -1.09
N GLU A 382 -8.04 10.71 -0.47
CA GLU A 382 -6.90 9.89 -0.07
C GLU A 382 -6.82 9.71 1.47
N PRO A 383 -6.78 8.46 2.00
CA PRO A 383 -6.62 8.11 3.41
C PRO A 383 -5.42 8.74 4.15
N CYS A 384 -4.26 8.84 3.49
CA CYS A 384 -3.08 9.49 4.05
C CYS A 384 -3.23 11.01 3.88
N VAL A 385 -3.67 11.71 4.94
CA VAL A 385 -4.10 13.11 4.82
C VAL A 385 -3.51 14.06 5.88
N ARG A 386 -2.89 13.53 6.95
CA ARG A 386 -2.36 14.35 8.04
C ARG A 386 -1.34 15.36 7.51
N GLY A 387 -1.59 16.65 7.73
CA GLY A 387 -0.75 17.77 7.28
C GLY A 387 -1.09 18.34 5.90
N ALA A 388 -2.01 17.77 5.13
CA ALA A 388 -2.41 18.34 3.85
C ALA A 388 -3.19 19.66 4.02
N ASP A 389 -3.00 20.62 3.12
CA ASP A 389 -3.72 21.91 3.14
C ASP A 389 -5.13 21.80 2.57
N HIS A 390 -5.31 20.94 1.57
CA HIS A 390 -6.60 20.45 1.09
C HIS A 390 -6.70 18.95 1.41
N GLY A 391 -7.73 18.54 2.15
CA GLY A 391 -7.93 17.16 2.59
C GLY A 391 -9.41 16.80 2.62
N ALA A 392 -9.87 16.05 1.61
CA ALA A 392 -11.28 15.71 1.45
C ALA A 392 -11.84 14.93 2.65
N LEU A 393 -11.07 13.96 3.14
CA LEU A 393 -11.44 13.11 4.28
C LEU A 393 -11.28 13.82 5.64
N GLU A 394 -10.65 14.99 5.68
CA GLU A 394 -10.57 15.83 6.90
C GLU A 394 -11.53 17.03 6.84
N ARG A 395 -12.44 17.04 5.85
CA ARG A 395 -13.38 18.14 5.60
C ARG A 395 -12.70 19.50 5.39
N GLN A 396 -11.44 19.48 4.98
CA GLN A 396 -10.61 20.65 4.75
C GLN A 396 -10.56 20.94 3.24
N LEU A 397 -11.62 21.56 2.72
CA LEU A 397 -11.73 21.89 1.29
C LEU A 397 -11.31 23.34 1.03
N VAL A 398 -10.28 23.51 0.22
CA VAL A 398 -9.87 24.78 -0.38
C VAL A 398 -10.58 24.96 -1.73
N GLY A 399 -11.11 26.16 -1.99
CA GLY A 399 -11.83 26.51 -3.23
C GLY A 399 -13.33 26.77 -3.05
N ASP A 400 -13.98 27.25 -4.10
CA ASP A 400 -15.42 27.57 -4.09
C ASP A 400 -16.30 26.32 -4.26
N ARG A 401 -17.28 26.16 -3.37
CA ARG A 401 -18.14 24.96 -3.34
C ARG A 401 -19.11 24.86 -4.50
N GLU A 402 -19.60 25.98 -5.05
CA GLU A 402 -20.53 25.94 -6.18
C GLU A 402 -19.78 25.64 -7.47
N TRP A 403 -18.62 26.25 -7.67
CA TRP A 403 -17.73 25.93 -8.78
C TRP A 403 -17.30 24.46 -8.75
N LEU A 404 -17.00 23.90 -7.56
CA LEU A 404 -16.71 22.48 -7.44
C LEU A 404 -17.88 21.60 -7.90
N LYS A 405 -19.13 21.97 -7.59
CA LYS A 405 -20.32 21.25 -8.06
C LYS A 405 -20.49 21.36 -9.58
N GLU A 406 -20.20 22.52 -10.16
CA GLU A 406 -20.25 22.73 -11.61
C GLU A 406 -19.21 21.84 -12.31
N LEU A 407 -17.95 21.87 -11.87
CA LEU A 407 -16.87 21.03 -12.40
C LEU A 407 -17.18 19.53 -12.28
N THR A 408 -17.87 19.12 -11.21
CA THR A 408 -18.29 17.71 -11.04
C THR A 408 -19.33 17.31 -12.10
N ARG A 409 -20.32 18.17 -12.38
CA ARG A 409 -21.38 17.90 -13.36
C ARG A 409 -20.83 17.78 -14.79
N GLU A 410 -19.77 18.51 -15.10
CA GLU A 410 -19.13 18.47 -16.43
C GLU A 410 -18.58 17.08 -16.80
N THR A 411 -18.22 16.27 -15.80
CA THR A 411 -17.59 14.95 -16.01
C THR A 411 -18.53 13.79 -15.67
N GLU A 412 -19.78 14.05 -15.27
CA GLU A 412 -20.79 12.98 -15.06
C GLU A 412 -21.01 12.12 -16.31
N VAL A 413 -20.81 12.71 -17.50
CA VAL A 413 -20.90 12.01 -18.79
C VAL A 413 -19.80 10.96 -19.01
N ASP A 414 -18.71 11.03 -18.24
CA ASP A 414 -17.62 10.06 -18.33
C ASP A 414 -17.92 8.77 -17.57
N ILE A 415 -18.97 8.75 -16.73
CA ILE A 415 -19.37 7.55 -15.97
C ILE A 415 -19.98 6.54 -16.94
N SER A 416 -19.46 5.31 -16.95
CA SER A 416 -19.96 4.28 -17.85
C SER A 416 -21.47 4.03 -17.63
N PRO A 417 -22.27 3.97 -18.71
CA PRO A 417 -23.68 3.61 -18.61
C PRO A 417 -23.87 2.18 -18.05
N ARG A 418 -22.87 1.31 -18.19
CA ARG A 418 -22.86 -0.05 -17.66
C ARG A 418 -23.20 -0.12 -16.17
N TRP A 419 -22.65 0.81 -15.37
CA TRP A 419 -22.89 0.82 -13.92
C TRP A 419 -24.36 1.05 -13.58
N ALA A 420 -25.07 1.84 -14.39
CA ALA A 420 -26.50 2.04 -14.23
C ALA A 420 -27.31 0.80 -14.65
N ASP A 421 -26.90 0.16 -15.75
CA ASP A 421 -27.63 -0.95 -16.38
C ASP A 421 -27.45 -2.29 -15.63
N GLU A 422 -26.24 -2.62 -15.20
CA GLU A 422 -25.92 -3.92 -14.58
C GLU A 422 -26.15 -3.91 -13.05
N LEU A 423 -25.95 -2.76 -12.38
CA LEU A 423 -25.94 -2.66 -10.91
C LEU A 423 -26.98 -1.67 -10.36
N GLN A 424 -27.95 -1.25 -11.17
CA GLN A 424 -29.12 -0.44 -10.75
C GLN A 424 -28.76 0.85 -9.99
N ARG A 425 -27.70 1.56 -10.40
CA ARG A 425 -27.17 2.80 -9.77
C ARG A 425 -26.63 2.66 -8.34
N HIS A 426 -26.39 1.44 -7.87
CA HIS A 426 -25.67 1.18 -6.63
C HIS A 426 -24.22 0.73 -6.96
N GLY A 427 -23.35 0.55 -5.96
CA GLY A 427 -21.96 0.13 -6.20
C GLY A 427 -21.15 1.17 -6.97
N HIS A 428 -20.51 0.77 -8.08
CA HIS A 428 -19.54 1.60 -8.83
C HIS A 428 -20.10 2.88 -9.41
N HIS A 429 -21.41 2.99 -9.65
CA HIS A 429 -21.97 4.27 -10.10
C HIS A 429 -21.71 5.38 -9.06
N LEU A 430 -21.81 5.05 -7.77
CA LEU A 430 -21.47 5.98 -6.69
C LEU A 430 -19.95 6.21 -6.59
N ILE A 431 -19.15 5.18 -6.86
CA ILE A 431 -17.68 5.30 -6.85
C ILE A 431 -17.19 6.18 -8.01
N GLY A 432 -17.73 6.02 -9.22
CA GLY A 432 -17.44 6.90 -10.36
C GLY A 432 -17.87 8.36 -10.09
N LEU A 433 -18.94 8.58 -9.32
CA LEU A 433 -19.29 9.92 -8.84
C LEU A 433 -18.28 10.46 -7.82
N THR A 434 -17.75 9.62 -6.93
CA THR A 434 -16.65 9.97 -6.02
C THR A 434 -15.40 10.36 -6.79
N ASP A 435 -14.96 9.55 -7.76
CA ASP A 435 -13.79 9.84 -8.59
C ASP A 435 -13.99 11.08 -9.46
N ASN A 436 -15.22 11.35 -9.94
CA ASN A 436 -15.54 12.60 -10.61
C ASN A 436 -15.45 13.82 -9.69
N ARG A 437 -15.90 13.67 -8.44
CA ARG A 437 -15.75 14.73 -7.43
C ARG A 437 -14.27 14.95 -7.08
N ALA A 438 -13.47 13.89 -7.04
CA ALA A 438 -12.04 13.92 -6.82
C ALA A 438 -11.31 14.64 -7.98
N LEU A 439 -11.65 14.29 -9.23
CA LEU A 439 -11.20 15.00 -10.42
C LEU A 439 -11.60 16.50 -10.39
N ALA A 440 -12.83 16.82 -10.00
CA ALA A 440 -13.29 18.20 -9.90
C ALA A 440 -12.50 19.00 -8.83
N GLN A 441 -12.15 18.37 -7.71
CA GLN A 441 -11.26 18.98 -6.69
C GLN A 441 -9.89 19.26 -7.31
N ALA A 442 -9.26 18.28 -7.96
CA ALA A 442 -7.97 18.49 -8.62
C ALA A 442 -8.04 19.64 -9.65
N ARG A 443 -9.07 19.64 -10.51
CA ARG A 443 -9.28 20.70 -11.51
C ARG A 443 -9.40 22.08 -10.86
N GLN A 444 -10.22 22.21 -9.83
CA GLN A 444 -10.39 23.47 -9.11
C GLN A 444 -9.05 23.97 -8.54
N LEU A 445 -8.27 23.10 -7.89
CA LEU A 445 -7.00 23.49 -7.27
C LEU A 445 -5.94 23.97 -8.27
N PHE A 446 -5.92 23.47 -9.51
CA PHE A 446 -4.99 23.97 -10.54
C PHE A 446 -5.55 25.15 -11.35
N LEU A 447 -6.87 25.37 -11.31
CA LEU A 447 -7.52 26.48 -12.00
C LEU A 447 -7.61 27.74 -11.13
N ASP A 448 -7.77 27.58 -9.81
CA ASP A 448 -7.85 28.68 -8.86
C ASP A 448 -6.49 29.39 -8.74
N SER A 449 -6.52 30.72 -8.83
CA SER A 449 -5.32 31.57 -8.78
C SER A 449 -5.15 32.28 -7.43
N THR A 450 -6.00 31.97 -6.45
CA THR A 450 -5.92 32.52 -5.08
C THR A 450 -4.86 31.83 -4.23
N HIS A 451 -4.31 30.71 -4.70
CA HIS A 451 -3.24 29.95 -4.07
C HIS A 451 -2.23 29.47 -5.13
N PRO A 452 -1.00 29.06 -4.76
CA PRO A 452 -0.07 28.52 -5.74
C PRO A 452 -0.57 27.17 -6.24
N ALA A 453 -0.11 26.76 -7.43
CA ALA A 453 -0.34 25.40 -7.91
C ALA A 453 0.21 24.40 -6.85
N PRO A 454 -0.54 23.33 -6.53
CA PRO A 454 -0.09 22.35 -5.55
C PRO A 454 1.33 21.84 -5.81
N LYS A 455 2.17 21.87 -4.78
CA LYS A 455 3.52 21.29 -4.80
C LYS A 455 3.48 19.77 -4.66
N LEU A 456 2.48 19.25 -3.96
CA LEU A 456 2.21 17.83 -3.80
C LEU A 456 0.70 17.59 -3.93
N VAL A 457 0.33 16.66 -4.79
CA VAL A 457 -1.01 16.08 -4.84
C VAL A 457 -0.89 14.58 -4.61
N TYR A 458 -1.68 14.04 -3.70
CA TYR A 458 -1.92 12.61 -3.55
C TYR A 458 -3.39 12.34 -3.84
N HIS A 459 -3.68 11.70 -4.97
CA HIS A 459 -5.03 11.50 -5.50
C HIS A 459 -5.32 10.01 -5.66
N GLU A 460 -6.31 9.53 -4.90
CA GLU A 460 -6.88 8.19 -5.05
C GLU A 460 -8.01 8.17 -6.08
N PHE A 461 -7.94 7.20 -6.99
CA PHE A 461 -9.05 6.75 -7.83
C PHE A 461 -9.57 5.43 -7.27
N SER A 462 -10.77 5.43 -6.68
CA SER A 462 -11.33 4.27 -5.97
C SER A 462 -12.02 3.27 -6.92
N LEU A 463 -12.36 3.69 -8.15
CA LEU A 463 -13.16 2.89 -9.06
C LEU A 463 -12.55 1.52 -9.45
N PRO A 464 -11.22 1.38 -9.69
CA PRO A 464 -10.65 0.10 -10.09
C PRO A 464 -10.79 -0.99 -9.00
N ASP A 465 -10.60 -0.65 -7.73
CA ASP A 465 -10.81 -1.57 -6.59
C ASP A 465 -12.26 -2.00 -6.51
N GLY A 466 -13.16 -1.01 -6.45
CA GLY A 466 -14.60 -1.26 -6.36
C GLY A 466 -15.07 -2.21 -7.46
N ALA A 467 -14.74 -1.91 -8.72
CA ALA A 467 -15.13 -2.74 -9.86
C ALA A 467 -14.56 -4.16 -9.76
N SER A 468 -13.32 -4.29 -9.32
CA SER A 468 -12.67 -5.59 -9.18
C SER A 468 -13.28 -6.41 -8.04
N HIS A 469 -13.76 -5.79 -6.96
CA HIS A 469 -14.52 -6.48 -5.92
C HIS A 469 -15.81 -7.11 -6.46
N ASP A 470 -16.62 -6.36 -7.20
CA ASP A 470 -17.94 -6.83 -7.62
C ASP A 470 -17.89 -7.78 -8.83
N TYR A 471 -16.90 -7.61 -9.72
CA TYR A 471 -16.78 -8.41 -10.94
C TYR A 471 -15.65 -9.45 -10.94
N GLY A 472 -14.61 -9.24 -10.13
CA GLY A 472 -13.35 -9.99 -10.18
C GLY A 472 -12.31 -9.30 -11.08
N PRO A 473 -11.01 -9.52 -10.83
CA PRO A 473 -9.93 -8.73 -11.43
C PRO A 473 -9.78 -8.89 -12.95
N HIS A 474 -10.23 -10.01 -13.52
CA HIS A 474 -10.08 -10.30 -14.96
C HIS A 474 -11.34 -10.03 -15.78
N HIS A 475 -12.41 -9.56 -15.14
CA HIS A 475 -13.69 -9.34 -15.79
C HIS A 475 -13.66 -8.06 -16.64
N PRO A 476 -14.36 -8.01 -17.79
CA PRO A 476 -14.43 -6.79 -18.61
C PRO A 476 -14.88 -5.53 -17.85
N GLY A 477 -15.70 -5.68 -16.81
CA GLY A 477 -16.10 -4.57 -15.93
C GLY A 477 -14.92 -3.95 -15.18
N ALA A 478 -13.97 -4.74 -14.66
CA ALA A 478 -12.77 -4.21 -14.02
C ALA A 478 -11.88 -3.46 -15.05
N ARG A 479 -11.82 -3.94 -16.29
CA ARG A 479 -11.08 -3.26 -17.38
C ARG A 479 -11.71 -1.93 -17.77
N GLU A 480 -13.03 -1.90 -17.90
CA GLU A 480 -13.79 -0.69 -18.21
C GLU A 480 -13.67 0.37 -17.10
N ALA A 481 -13.62 -0.05 -15.83
CA ALA A 481 -13.32 0.83 -14.72
C ALA A 481 -11.94 1.50 -14.84
N LEU A 482 -10.92 0.76 -15.27
CA LEU A 482 -9.60 1.33 -15.52
C LEU A 482 -9.59 2.27 -16.75
N ASP A 483 -10.37 1.97 -17.80
CA ASP A 483 -10.54 2.86 -18.96
C ASP A 483 -11.19 4.19 -18.55
N GLU A 484 -12.22 4.13 -17.70
CA GLU A 484 -12.87 5.31 -17.13
C GLU A 484 -11.90 6.15 -16.30
N THR A 485 -11.06 5.50 -15.50
CA THR A 485 -9.99 6.15 -14.72
C THR A 485 -8.92 6.77 -15.63
N ASP A 486 -8.52 6.13 -16.72
CA ASP A 486 -7.57 6.70 -17.70
C ASP A 486 -8.11 7.98 -18.36
N ILE A 487 -9.42 8.05 -18.66
CA ILE A 487 -10.07 9.27 -19.16
C ILE A 487 -9.93 10.42 -18.14
N ARG A 488 -10.14 10.14 -16.85
CA ARG A 488 -9.97 11.14 -15.77
C ARG A 488 -8.53 11.61 -15.64
N ILE A 489 -7.57 10.69 -15.74
CA ILE A 489 -6.15 10.99 -15.77
C ILE A 489 -5.86 11.93 -16.95
N GLY A 490 -6.36 11.62 -18.15
CA GLY A 490 -6.21 12.47 -19.32
C GLY A 490 -6.66 13.91 -19.11
N ARG A 491 -7.80 14.12 -18.43
CA ARG A 491 -8.27 15.48 -18.08
C ARG A 491 -7.31 16.21 -17.15
N ILE A 492 -6.67 15.51 -16.20
CA ILE A 492 -5.64 16.10 -15.32
C ILE A 492 -4.39 16.45 -16.13
N LEU A 493 -3.91 15.55 -16.98
CA LEU A 493 -2.71 15.78 -17.78
C LEU A 493 -2.89 16.97 -18.73
N ASN A 494 -4.01 17.03 -19.43
CA ASN A 494 -4.34 18.16 -20.32
C ASN A 494 -4.43 19.48 -19.54
N LEU A 495 -5.03 19.48 -18.35
CA LEU A 495 -5.07 20.68 -17.50
C LEU A 495 -3.67 21.15 -17.10
N LEU A 496 -2.78 20.23 -16.73
CA LEU A 496 -1.41 20.58 -16.36
C LEU A 496 -0.62 21.06 -17.57
N ASP A 497 -0.86 20.52 -18.77
CA ASP A 497 -0.26 20.98 -20.01
C ASP A 497 -0.73 22.39 -20.39
N ASP A 498 -2.05 22.66 -20.35
CA ASP A 498 -2.66 23.97 -20.58
C ASP A 498 -2.17 25.06 -19.61
N LYS A 499 -1.60 24.65 -18.47
CA LYS A 499 -1.05 25.52 -17.42
C LYS A 499 0.47 25.62 -17.44
N ASP A 500 1.14 24.99 -18.42
CA ASP A 500 2.60 24.87 -18.51
C ASP A 500 3.23 24.19 -17.28
N LEU A 501 2.48 23.32 -16.60
CA LEU A 501 2.91 22.62 -15.38
C LEU A 501 3.32 21.16 -15.65
N PHE A 502 2.90 20.56 -16.77
CA PHE A 502 3.12 19.14 -17.06
C PHE A 502 4.61 18.77 -17.04
N GLU A 503 5.44 19.47 -17.80
CA GLU A 503 6.87 19.16 -17.98
C GLU A 503 7.71 19.32 -16.70
N SER A 504 7.22 20.09 -15.72
CA SER A 504 7.90 20.29 -14.42
C SER A 504 7.29 19.46 -13.28
N THR A 505 6.32 18.59 -13.59
CA THR A 505 5.65 17.70 -12.63
C THR A 505 6.24 16.30 -12.66
N LEU A 506 6.56 15.75 -11.48
CA LEU A 506 6.77 14.32 -11.30
C LEU A 506 5.42 13.64 -11.09
N PHE A 507 5.09 12.69 -11.95
CA PHE A 507 3.98 11.78 -11.78
C PHE A 507 4.47 10.47 -11.15
N VAL A 508 3.73 9.98 -10.17
CA VAL A 508 3.93 8.65 -9.58
C VAL A 508 2.64 7.88 -9.77
N ILE A 509 2.70 6.76 -10.50
CA ILE A 509 1.53 5.89 -10.73
C ILE A 509 1.75 4.63 -9.91
N THR A 510 0.81 4.31 -9.03
CA THR A 510 0.86 3.10 -8.21
C THR A 510 -0.55 2.63 -7.88
N ALA A 511 -0.69 1.44 -7.31
CA ALA A 511 -1.82 1.08 -6.48
C ALA A 511 -1.37 0.98 -5.01
N ASP A 512 -2.29 0.74 -4.10
CA ASP A 512 -2.06 0.47 -2.68
C ASP A 512 -1.98 -1.05 -2.39
N HIS A 513 -2.65 -1.88 -3.19
CA HIS A 513 -2.49 -3.34 -3.26
C HIS A 513 -2.83 -3.90 -4.65
N GLY A 514 -2.65 -5.21 -4.79
CA GLY A 514 -3.16 -5.98 -5.93
C GLY A 514 -4.58 -6.48 -5.66
N MET A 515 -5.00 -7.50 -6.42
CA MET A 515 -6.33 -8.08 -6.33
C MET A 515 -6.28 -9.54 -6.77
N ALA A 516 -6.90 -10.44 -6.02
CA ALA A 516 -6.98 -11.86 -6.34
C ALA A 516 -8.43 -12.29 -6.62
N VAL A 517 -8.59 -13.21 -7.56
CA VAL A 517 -9.87 -13.86 -7.84
C VAL A 517 -10.28 -14.78 -6.69
N GLN A 518 -11.57 -14.78 -6.33
CA GLN A 518 -12.10 -15.52 -5.20
C GLN A 518 -13.03 -16.65 -5.61
N ASN A 519 -12.94 -17.78 -4.91
CA ASN A 519 -13.93 -18.83 -4.97
C ASN A 519 -15.12 -18.48 -4.05
N VAL A 520 -16.07 -17.74 -4.60
CA VAL A 520 -17.25 -17.27 -3.85
C VAL A 520 -18.16 -18.40 -3.34
N GLU A 521 -18.06 -19.61 -3.91
CA GLU A 521 -18.81 -20.78 -3.43
C GLU A 521 -18.37 -21.22 -2.04
N LEU A 522 -17.10 -20.94 -1.67
CA LEU A 522 -16.60 -21.23 -0.32
C LEU A 522 -17.27 -20.38 0.75
N ASN A 523 -17.81 -19.21 0.38
CA ASN A 523 -18.35 -18.22 1.33
C ASN A 523 -17.40 -18.03 2.52
N ALA A 524 -16.11 -17.91 2.20
CA ALA A 524 -15.05 -18.03 3.17
C ALA A 524 -15.06 -16.86 4.15
N ASN A 525 -15.01 -17.18 5.43
CA ASN A 525 -14.82 -16.19 6.48
C ASN A 525 -13.75 -16.71 7.45
N PRO A 526 -12.46 -16.54 7.13
CA PRO A 526 -11.36 -17.11 7.91
C PRO A 526 -11.28 -16.54 9.33
N ALA A 527 -11.98 -15.44 9.61
CA ALA A 527 -12.08 -14.82 10.93
C ALA A 527 -13.41 -15.11 11.64
N ARG A 528 -14.29 -15.96 11.08
CA ARG A 528 -15.52 -16.37 11.75
C ARG A 528 -15.17 -17.26 12.94
N LEU A 529 -15.51 -16.79 14.14
CA LEU A 529 -15.71 -17.69 15.27
C LEU A 529 -17.03 -18.43 15.00
N PRO A 530 -17.04 -19.78 14.93
CA PRO A 530 -18.31 -20.51 14.87
C PRO A 530 -19.12 -20.23 16.13
N GLU A 531 -20.44 -20.23 15.97
CA GLU A 531 -21.43 -20.04 17.04
C GLU A 531 -21.37 -21.12 18.13
#